data_AF-A0A431EEM5-F1
#
_entry.id   AF-A0A431EEM5-F1
#
_cell.length_a   1.000
_cell.length_b   1.000
_cell.length_c   1.000
_cell.angle_alpha   90.00
_cell.angle_beta   90.00
_cell.angle_gamma   90.00
#
_symmetry.space_group_name_H-M   'P 1'
#
loop_
_entity.id
_entity.type
_entity.pdbx_description
1 polymer ?
#
loop_
_entity_poly.entity_id
_entity_poly.type
_entity_poly.pdbx_seq_one_letter_code
_entity_poly.pdbx_strand_id
1 'polypeptide(L)'
;MIKSEEIRNSFSIETQKGAQEIATLLEKIWGLIPQSNGMAMTSEQVLNLVYPEDVTIPVDPFEIAKYFNIEINKYEDMKQKENEVLFDGRKIMINYKSSGCENTDRFTIAHGLGHVFLHFLEGYKFDFKENNVSSEDRFEIEADEFARQLLVPKY
;
A
#
# COMPACT_ATOMS: atom_id res chain seq x y z
N MET A 1 37.05 -23.43 -15.47
CA MET A 1 35.77 -23.94 -16.00
C MET A 1 34.83 -24.11 -14.82
N ILE A 2 34.22 -23.01 -14.35
CA ILE A 2 33.26 -23.05 -13.23
C ILE A 2 31.98 -23.65 -13.79
N LYS A 3 31.48 -24.70 -13.14
CA LYS A 3 30.49 -25.63 -13.69
C LYS A 3 29.13 -24.94 -13.75
N SER A 4 28.48 -24.98 -14.91
CA SER A 4 27.14 -24.44 -15.17
C SER A 4 26.07 -24.91 -14.17
N GLU A 5 26.27 -26.06 -13.51
CA GLU A 5 25.42 -26.57 -12.42
C GLU A 5 25.53 -25.76 -11.12
N GLU A 6 26.73 -25.27 -10.75
CA GLU A 6 26.92 -24.45 -9.55
C GLU A 6 26.23 -23.08 -9.69
N ILE A 7 26.24 -22.53 -10.90
CA ILE A 7 25.55 -21.26 -11.24
C ILE A 7 24.03 -21.46 -11.23
N ARG A 8 23.53 -22.58 -11.77
CA ARG A 8 22.08 -22.89 -11.73
C ARG A 8 21.57 -23.13 -10.31
N ASN A 9 22.35 -23.84 -9.49
CA ASN A 9 21.96 -24.10 -8.10
C ASN A 9 21.99 -22.84 -7.25
N SER A 10 22.99 -21.98 -7.39
CA SER A 10 23.04 -20.69 -6.66
C SER A 10 21.87 -19.77 -7.02
N PHE A 11 21.57 -19.62 -8.32
CA PHE A 11 20.41 -18.83 -8.76
C PHE A 11 19.07 -19.39 -8.23
N SER A 12 18.91 -20.72 -8.22
CA SER A 12 17.73 -21.38 -7.65
C SER A 12 17.59 -21.12 -6.15
N ILE A 13 18.69 -21.21 -5.39
CA ILE A 13 18.72 -20.96 -3.94
C ILE A 13 18.40 -19.49 -3.63
N GLU A 14 18.97 -18.54 -4.37
CA GLU A 14 18.67 -17.11 -4.20
C GLU A 14 17.20 -16.80 -4.52
N THR A 15 16.66 -17.39 -5.58
CA THR A 15 15.25 -17.24 -5.96
C THR A 15 14.31 -17.81 -4.88
N GLN A 16 14.63 -18.99 -4.34
CA GLN A 16 13.88 -19.62 -3.25
C GLN A 16 13.95 -18.78 -1.97
N LYS A 17 15.13 -18.24 -1.64
CA LYS A 17 15.31 -17.37 -0.48
C LYS A 17 14.47 -16.10 -0.61
N GLY A 18 14.47 -15.45 -1.77
CA GLY A 18 13.64 -14.27 -2.04
C GLY A 18 12.14 -14.58 -1.94
N ALA A 19 11.69 -15.71 -2.50
CA ALA A 19 10.29 -16.13 -2.41
C ALA A 19 9.87 -16.40 -0.96
N GLN A 20 10.72 -17.04 -0.15
CA GLN A 20 10.46 -17.28 1.26
C GLN A 20 10.41 -15.98 2.08
N GLU A 21 11.27 -15.01 1.76
CA GLU A 21 11.26 -13.68 2.38
C GLU A 21 9.95 -12.94 2.07
N ILE A 22 9.50 -12.93 0.81
CA ILE A 22 8.22 -12.33 0.40
C ILE A 22 7.05 -13.01 1.11
N ALA A 23 7.00 -14.34 1.13
CA ALA A 23 5.94 -15.09 1.82
C ALA A 23 5.90 -14.74 3.33
N THR A 24 7.07 -14.61 3.96
CA THR A 24 7.17 -14.26 5.38
C THR A 24 6.67 -12.84 5.66
N LEU A 25 6.93 -11.89 4.76
CA LEU A 25 6.42 -10.52 4.88
C LEU A 25 4.91 -10.48 4.64
N LEU A 26 4.43 -11.22 3.65
CA LEU A 26 3.02 -11.28 3.29
C LEU A 26 2.15 -11.83 4.44
N GLU A 27 2.58 -12.94 5.06
CA GLU A 27 1.94 -13.50 6.25
C GLU A 27 1.83 -12.49 7.40
N LYS A 28 2.86 -11.66 7.59
CA LYS A 28 2.82 -10.62 8.62
C LYS A 28 1.80 -9.52 8.28
N ILE A 29 1.71 -9.14 7.01
CA ILE A 29 0.73 -8.13 6.57
C ILE A 29 -0.69 -8.67 6.74
N TRP A 30 -0.94 -9.92 6.35
CA TRP A 30 -2.24 -10.56 6.59
C TRP A 30 -2.56 -10.66 8.09
N GLY A 31 -1.56 -10.85 8.95
CA GLY A 31 -1.72 -10.76 10.40
C GLY A 31 -2.06 -9.35 10.92
N LEU A 32 -1.65 -8.29 10.22
CA LEU A 32 -2.00 -6.90 10.54
C LEU A 32 -3.35 -6.47 10.00
N ILE A 33 -3.76 -7.02 8.85
CA ILE A 33 -5.02 -6.76 8.17
C ILE A 33 -5.78 -8.10 8.01
N PRO A 34 -6.23 -8.74 9.10
CA PRO A 34 -6.89 -10.04 9.02
C PRO A 34 -8.20 -10.00 8.21
N GLN A 35 -8.83 -8.84 8.09
CA GLN A 35 -10.04 -8.63 7.30
C GLN A 35 -9.81 -8.84 5.79
N SER A 36 -8.56 -8.75 5.33
CA SER A 36 -8.20 -9.03 3.93
C SER A 36 -8.39 -10.49 3.55
N ASN A 37 -8.40 -11.40 4.54
CA ASN A 37 -8.45 -12.83 4.32
C ASN A 37 -7.36 -13.34 3.35
N GLY A 38 -6.22 -12.66 3.32
CA GLY A 38 -5.08 -13.05 2.51
C GLY A 38 -5.11 -12.58 1.06
N MET A 39 -5.91 -11.57 0.72
CA MET A 39 -6.10 -11.11 -0.66
C MET A 39 -6.11 -9.59 -0.76
N ALA A 40 -5.82 -9.05 -1.95
CA ALA A 40 -6.11 -7.65 -2.26
C ALA A 40 -7.57 -7.27 -1.95
N MET A 41 -7.77 -6.01 -1.59
CA MET A 41 -9.09 -5.46 -1.28
C MET A 41 -9.40 -4.27 -2.18
N THR A 42 -10.57 -4.27 -2.81
CA THR A 42 -11.06 -3.11 -3.56
C THR A 42 -11.51 -1.99 -2.63
N SER A 43 -11.62 -0.77 -3.16
CA SER A 43 -12.17 0.38 -2.42
C SER A 43 -13.56 0.08 -1.85
N GLU A 44 -14.42 -0.58 -2.64
CA GLU A 44 -15.76 -1.02 -2.21
C GLU A 44 -15.71 -2.01 -1.04
N GLN A 45 -14.84 -3.02 -1.08
CA GLN A 45 -14.69 -3.97 0.02
C GLN A 45 -14.20 -3.29 1.31
N VAL A 46 -13.24 -2.37 1.17
CA VAL A 46 -12.75 -1.53 2.27
C VAL A 46 -13.89 -0.69 2.85
N LEU A 47 -14.67 -0.02 2.01
CA LEU A 47 -15.80 0.81 2.45
C LEU A 47 -16.88 -0.02 3.16
N ASN A 48 -17.25 -1.19 2.63
CA ASN A 48 -18.25 -2.06 3.25
C ASN A 48 -17.83 -2.60 4.63
N LEU A 49 -16.53 -2.70 4.90
CA LEU A 49 -16.01 -3.10 6.21
C LEU A 49 -16.01 -1.96 7.22
N VAL A 50 -15.64 -0.75 6.79
CA VAL A 50 -15.50 0.41 7.67
C VAL A 50 -16.84 1.11 7.90
N TYR A 51 -17.69 1.16 6.87
CA TYR A 51 -18.96 1.87 6.83
C TYR A 51 -20.09 0.97 6.30
N PRO A 52 -20.55 -0.01 7.09
CA PRO A 52 -21.54 -1.00 6.62
C PRO A 52 -22.96 -0.46 6.40
N GLU A 53 -23.27 0.74 6.93
CA GLU A 53 -24.61 1.33 6.84
C GLU A 53 -24.61 2.60 5.98
N ASP A 54 -23.95 3.65 6.45
CA ASP A 54 -23.87 4.93 5.77
C ASP A 54 -22.42 5.44 5.79
N VAL A 55 -22.01 6.12 4.71
CA VAL A 55 -20.73 6.84 4.65
C VAL A 55 -20.95 8.29 4.20
N THR A 56 -20.28 9.21 4.89
CA THR A 56 -20.26 10.63 4.49
C THR A 56 -19.25 10.82 3.35
N ILE A 57 -19.67 11.54 2.30
CA ILE A 57 -18.82 11.84 1.14
C ILE A 57 -18.35 13.30 1.20
N PRO A 58 -17.07 13.61 0.90
CA PRO A 58 -16.01 12.65 0.59
C PRO A 58 -15.63 11.82 1.81
N VAL A 59 -15.30 10.55 1.59
CA VAL A 59 -14.91 9.61 2.65
C VAL A 59 -13.65 10.09 3.33
N ASP A 60 -13.56 9.93 4.65
CA ASP A 60 -12.37 10.27 5.41
C ASP A 60 -11.36 9.10 5.37
N PRO A 61 -10.22 9.24 4.67
CA PRO A 61 -9.21 8.19 4.62
C PRO A 61 -8.47 7.98 5.95
N PHE A 62 -8.50 8.95 6.87
CA PHE A 62 -7.89 8.80 8.20
C PHE A 62 -8.65 7.79 9.05
N GLU A 63 -9.99 7.79 8.99
CA GLU A 63 -10.81 6.81 9.70
C GLU A 63 -10.64 5.40 9.14
N ILE A 64 -10.44 5.27 7.82
CA ILE A 64 -10.09 3.98 7.19
C ILE A 64 -8.74 3.47 7.71
N ALA A 65 -7.69 4.30 7.65
CA ALA A 65 -6.37 3.92 8.13
C ALA A 65 -6.40 3.49 9.60
N LYS A 66 -7.12 4.24 10.44
CA LYS A 66 -7.33 3.94 11.85
C LYS A 66 -8.04 2.60 12.07
N TYR A 67 -9.08 2.28 11.28
CA TYR A 67 -9.77 0.99 11.36
C TYR A 67 -8.83 -0.20 11.11
N PHE A 68 -7.90 -0.06 10.15
CA PHE A 68 -6.93 -1.09 9.79
C PHE A 68 -5.60 -0.99 10.55
N ASN A 69 -5.51 -0.12 11.57
CA ASN A 69 -4.28 0.12 12.33
C ASN A 69 -3.06 0.48 11.45
N ILE A 70 -3.31 1.26 10.40
CA ILE A 70 -2.29 1.83 9.51
C ILE A 70 -1.89 3.20 10.08
N GLU A 71 -0.60 3.40 10.31
CA GLU A 71 -0.07 4.63 10.90
C GLU A 71 0.06 5.71 9.84
N ILE A 72 -0.57 6.87 10.05
CA ILE A 72 -0.41 8.04 9.18
C ILE A 72 0.50 9.05 9.88
N ASN A 73 1.60 9.43 9.21
CA ASN A 73 2.52 10.44 9.70
C ASN A 73 2.56 11.64 8.75
N LYS A 74 2.20 12.81 9.30
CA LYS A 74 2.25 14.10 8.60
C LYS A 74 3.63 14.74 8.80
N TYR A 75 4.23 15.24 7.73
CA TYR A 75 5.47 15.99 7.75
C TYR A 75 5.31 17.35 7.05
N GLU A 76 6.02 18.36 7.54
CA GLU A 76 6.10 19.68 6.87
C GLU A 76 7.09 19.65 5.69
N ASP A 77 8.10 18.80 5.77
CA ASP A 77 9.08 18.58 4.71
C ASP A 77 9.53 17.11 4.68
N MET A 78 9.59 16.53 3.48
CA MET A 78 10.04 15.16 3.21
C MET A 78 11.15 15.11 2.14
N LYS A 79 11.96 16.17 2.02
CA LYS A 79 12.97 16.31 0.96
C LYS A 79 12.29 16.30 -0.42
N GLN A 80 12.75 15.46 -1.35
CA GLN A 80 12.21 15.33 -2.71
C GLN A 80 10.99 14.39 -2.81
N LYS A 81 10.51 13.84 -1.69
CA LYS A 81 9.33 12.96 -1.64
C LYS A 81 8.08 13.76 -1.34
N GLU A 82 7.00 13.48 -2.07
CA GLU A 82 5.67 13.97 -1.70
C GLU A 82 4.94 12.96 -0.80
N ASN A 83 5.14 11.65 -1.04
CA ASN A 83 4.60 10.58 -0.21
C ASN A 83 5.55 9.37 -0.08
N GLU A 84 5.35 8.57 0.96
CA GLU A 84 5.98 7.27 1.14
C GLU A 84 5.06 6.29 1.88
N VAL A 85 4.86 5.10 1.31
CA VAL A 85 4.16 3.98 1.97
C VAL A 85 5.17 2.88 2.25
N LEU A 86 5.23 2.41 3.49
CA LEU A 86 6.21 1.41 3.89
C LEU A 86 5.64 0.36 4.85
N PHE A 87 6.17 -0.84 4.74
CA PHE A 87 6.02 -1.89 5.75
C PHE A 87 7.38 -2.23 6.36
N ASP A 88 7.55 -2.00 7.67
CA ASP A 88 8.83 -2.23 8.37
C ASP A 88 8.98 -3.66 8.93
N GLY A 89 8.04 -4.56 8.60
CA GLY A 89 7.97 -5.90 9.15
C GLY A 89 7.13 -6.03 10.42
N ARG A 90 6.61 -4.93 10.96
CA ARG A 90 5.74 -4.89 12.15
C ARG A 90 4.52 -3.99 11.99
N LYS A 91 4.65 -2.86 11.29
CA LYS A 91 3.57 -1.91 11.05
C LYS A 91 3.61 -1.38 9.63
N ILE A 92 2.44 -0.96 9.15
CA ILE A 92 2.25 -0.29 7.88
C ILE A 92 2.15 1.21 8.17
N MET A 93 2.93 2.02 7.45
CA MET A 93 2.97 3.47 7.62
C MET A 93 2.74 4.17 6.28
N ILE A 94 1.93 5.22 6.30
CA ILE A 94 1.77 6.19 5.22
C ILE A 94 2.33 7.52 5.72
N ASN A 95 3.45 7.93 5.15
CA ASN A 95 4.09 9.20 5.40
C ASN A 95 3.74 10.15 4.27
N TYR A 96 3.29 11.36 4.58
CA TYR A 96 3.00 12.36 3.55
C TYR A 96 3.47 13.74 3.96
N LYS A 97 3.89 14.51 2.95
CA LYS A 97 4.20 15.93 3.10
C LYS A 97 2.92 16.73 2.98
N SER A 98 2.65 17.62 3.93
CA SER A 98 1.45 18.46 3.84
C SER A 98 1.54 19.40 2.65
N SER A 99 0.50 19.41 1.82
CA SER A 99 0.35 20.33 0.70
C SER A 99 -0.22 21.69 1.12
N GLY A 100 -0.71 21.81 2.37
CA GLY A 100 -1.51 22.94 2.83
C GLY A 100 -2.97 22.94 2.32
N CYS A 101 -3.36 21.94 1.53
CA CYS A 101 -4.73 21.73 1.04
C CYS A 101 -5.27 20.40 1.58
N GLU A 102 -6.33 20.45 2.38
CA GLU A 102 -6.91 19.24 3.00
C GLU A 102 -7.33 18.18 1.97
N ASN A 103 -7.94 18.60 0.86
CA ASN A 103 -8.37 17.65 -0.19
C ASN A 103 -7.20 16.94 -0.86
N THR A 104 -6.08 17.65 -1.05
CA THR A 104 -4.86 17.08 -1.61
C THR A 104 -4.23 16.11 -0.62
N ASP A 105 -4.11 16.49 0.66
CA ASP A 105 -3.58 15.62 1.70
C ASP A 105 -4.43 14.34 1.85
N ARG A 106 -5.76 14.47 1.80
CA ARG A 106 -6.69 13.32 1.82
C ARG A 106 -6.51 12.41 0.60
N PHE A 107 -6.32 12.98 -0.58
CA PHE A 107 -6.03 12.19 -1.78
C PHE A 107 -4.71 11.43 -1.65
N THR A 108 -3.64 12.07 -1.18
CA THR A 108 -2.34 11.42 -0.96
C THR A 108 -2.45 10.25 0.01
N ILE A 109 -3.22 10.39 1.09
CA ILE A 109 -3.45 9.29 2.04
C ILE A 109 -4.28 8.18 1.39
N ALA A 110 -5.35 8.52 0.67
CA ALA A 110 -6.18 7.53 -0.02
C ALA A 110 -5.39 6.77 -1.11
N HIS A 111 -4.48 7.45 -1.81
CA HIS A 111 -3.53 6.85 -2.74
C HIS A 111 -2.61 5.86 -2.00
N GLY A 112 -2.06 6.27 -0.86
CA GLY A 112 -1.23 5.39 -0.04
C GLY A 112 -1.96 4.13 0.45
N LEU A 113 -3.25 4.26 0.80
CA LEU A 113 -4.12 3.12 1.12
C LEU A 113 -4.28 2.18 -0.09
N GLY A 114 -4.36 2.71 -1.30
CA GLY A 114 -4.38 1.91 -2.54
C GLY A 114 -3.16 1.00 -2.65
N HIS A 115 -1.95 1.50 -2.36
CA HIS A 115 -0.75 0.65 -2.33
C HIS A 115 -0.82 -0.46 -1.28
N VAL A 116 -1.37 -0.17 -0.11
CA VAL A 116 -1.53 -1.18 0.94
C VAL A 116 -2.51 -2.27 0.49
N PHE A 117 -3.71 -1.88 0.08
CA PHE A 117 -4.78 -2.81 -0.19
C PHE A 117 -4.64 -3.57 -1.51
N LEU A 118 -3.97 -2.99 -2.52
CA LEU A 118 -3.80 -3.64 -3.82
C LEU A 118 -2.45 -4.31 -3.99
N HIS A 119 -1.38 -3.79 -3.37
CA HIS A 119 -0.01 -4.23 -3.70
C HIS A 119 0.71 -4.91 -2.54
N PHE A 120 0.56 -4.40 -1.31
CA PHE A 120 1.16 -5.05 -0.13
C PHE A 120 0.48 -6.38 0.16
N LEU A 121 -0.85 -6.44 0.07
CA LEU A 121 -1.64 -7.66 0.30
C LEU A 121 -1.43 -8.76 -0.75
N GLU A 122 -0.85 -8.43 -1.91
CA GLU A 122 -0.47 -9.38 -2.97
C GLU A 122 1.04 -9.69 -2.98
N GLY A 123 1.82 -9.00 -2.13
CA GLY A 123 3.27 -9.16 -2.06
C GLY A 123 4.04 -8.64 -3.28
N TYR A 124 3.47 -7.72 -4.06
CA TYR A 124 4.15 -7.15 -5.23
C TYR A 124 5.34 -6.28 -4.84
N LYS A 125 5.16 -5.41 -3.84
CA LYS A 125 6.17 -4.54 -3.23
C LYS A 125 5.75 -4.23 -1.80
N PHE A 126 6.72 -3.85 -0.97
CA PHE A 126 6.49 -3.48 0.44
C PHE A 126 6.98 -2.06 0.77
N ASP A 127 7.38 -1.30 -0.25
CA ASP A 127 7.67 0.12 -0.18
C ASP A 127 7.30 0.84 -1.49
N PHE A 128 6.68 2.00 -1.36
CA PHE A 128 6.39 2.94 -2.45
C PHE A 128 6.89 4.32 -2.03
N LYS A 129 7.62 5.00 -2.93
CA LYS A 129 8.27 6.29 -2.67
C LYS A 129 8.04 7.20 -3.86
N GLU A 130 7.23 8.22 -3.69
CA GLU A 130 6.93 9.17 -4.76
C GLU A 130 8.12 10.12 -4.96
N ASN A 131 9.07 9.73 -5.82
CA ASN A 131 10.23 10.55 -6.27
C ASN A 131 10.47 10.50 -7.78
N ASN A 132 9.86 9.52 -8.48
CA ASN A 132 10.09 9.22 -9.90
C ASN A 132 8.80 8.65 -10.49
N VAL A 133 7.72 9.42 -10.42
CA VAL A 133 6.46 9.10 -11.08
C VAL A 133 6.71 9.24 -12.58
N SER A 134 6.88 8.15 -13.31
CA SER A 134 6.31 8.14 -14.64
C SER A 134 4.83 7.82 -14.45
N SER A 135 3.95 8.63 -15.03
CA SER A 135 2.51 8.35 -15.14
C SER A 135 2.20 7.07 -15.94
N GLU A 136 3.20 6.21 -16.15
CA GLU A 136 3.20 4.95 -16.86
C GLU A 136 3.42 3.76 -15.91
N ASP A 137 3.76 3.98 -14.62
CA ASP A 137 3.80 2.89 -13.63
C ASP A 137 2.37 2.44 -13.30
N ARG A 138 2.09 1.17 -13.62
CA ARG A 138 0.78 0.53 -13.39
C ARG A 138 0.32 0.69 -11.94
N PHE A 139 1.23 0.56 -10.97
CA PHE A 139 0.87 0.61 -9.55
C PHE A 139 0.41 2.00 -9.11
N GLU A 140 0.99 3.07 -9.67
CA GLU A 140 0.58 4.44 -9.38
C GLU A 140 -0.81 4.73 -9.96
N ILE A 141 -1.08 4.24 -11.18
CA ILE A 141 -2.41 4.34 -11.81
C ILE A 141 -3.46 3.57 -11.01
N GLU A 142 -3.14 2.36 -10.56
CA GLU A 142 -4.02 1.52 -9.74
C GLU A 142 -4.32 2.17 -8.38
N ALA A 143 -3.30 2.75 -7.73
CA ALA A 143 -3.45 3.46 -6.46
C ALA A 143 -4.26 4.76 -6.59
N ASP A 144 -4.04 5.53 -7.66
CA ASP A 144 -4.83 6.72 -7.98
C ASP A 144 -6.30 6.39 -8.21
N GLU A 145 -6.58 5.32 -8.96
CA GLU A 145 -7.94 4.90 -9.25
C GLU A 145 -8.63 4.37 -7.99
N PHE A 146 -7.91 3.61 -7.15
CA PHE A 146 -8.38 3.23 -5.82
C PHE A 146 -8.76 4.46 -4.99
N ALA A 147 -7.90 5.49 -4.94
CA ALA A 147 -8.14 6.71 -4.17
C ALA A 147 -9.40 7.46 -4.63
N ARG A 148 -9.61 7.59 -5.95
CA ARG A 148 -10.80 8.23 -6.52
C ARG A 148 -12.07 7.50 -6.09
N GLN A 149 -12.08 6.17 -6.21
CA GLN A 149 -13.23 5.34 -5.86
C GLN A 149 -13.48 5.30 -4.35
N LEU A 150 -12.40 5.34 -3.55
CA LEU A 150 -12.50 5.36 -2.09
C LEU A 150 -13.10 6.66 -1.57
N LEU A 151 -12.61 7.81 -2.07
CA LEU A 151 -13.04 9.12 -1.57
C LEU A 151 -14.44 9.50 -2.06
N VAL A 152 -14.79 9.14 -3.30
CA VAL A 152 -16.09 9.45 -3.91
C VAL A 152 -16.64 8.19 -4.56
N PRO A 153 -17.19 7.25 -3.77
CA PRO A 153 -17.76 6.01 -4.29
C PRO A 153 -18.97 6.31 -5.18
N LYS A 154 -19.07 5.59 -6.30
CA LYS A 154 -20.25 5.61 -7.17
C LYS A 154 -21.18 4.51 -6.69
N TYR A 155 -22.31 4.89 -6.11
CA TYR A 155 -23.43 3.98 -5.85
C TYR A 155 -24.17 3.64 -7.14
#